data_AF-A0A435BHL1-F1
#
_entry.id   AF-A0A435BHL1-F1
#
_cell.length_a   1.000
_cell.length_b   1.000
_cell.length_c   1.000
_cell.angle_alpha   90.00
_cell.angle_beta   90.00
_cell.angle_gamma   90.00
#
_symmetry.space_group_name_H-M   'P 1'
#
loop_
_entity.id
_entity.type
_entity.pdbx_description
1 polymer ?
#
loop_
_entity_poly.entity_id
_entity_poly.type
_entity_poly.pdbx_seq_one_letter_code
_entity_poly.pdbx_strand_id
1 'polypeptide(L)'
;MDNNEFRTWSRRAADWGVDYRDTLRERPVRPALAPGEVFHAIEVSPPETAEPMDRIFADFEEKIVPGMTHWQHPRFFAYFPANAAPVSVVAEYLASAMAAQCM
;
A
#
# COMPACT_ATOMS: atom_id res chain seq x y z
N MET A 1 -7.02 -9.79 14.87
CA MET A 1 -7.82 -8.65 14.40
C MET A 1 -9.29 -8.95 14.62
N ASP A 2 -9.95 -8.20 15.50
CA ASP A 2 -11.41 -8.23 15.67
C ASP A 2 -12.12 -7.18 14.79
N ASN A 3 -13.46 -7.09 14.87
CA ASN A 3 -14.24 -6.14 14.06
C ASN A 3 -13.95 -4.66 14.36
N ASN A 4 -13.55 -4.34 15.59
CA ASN A 4 -13.23 -2.96 15.98
C ASN A 4 -11.85 -2.56 15.47
N GLU A 5 -10.88 -3.45 15.59
CA GLU A 5 -9.56 -3.30 14.99
C GLU A 5 -9.67 -3.21 13.45
N PHE A 6 -10.46 -4.09 12.83
CA PHE A 6 -10.69 -4.06 11.38
C PHE A 6 -11.27 -2.72 10.94
N ARG A 7 -12.33 -2.23 11.62
CA ARG A 7 -12.90 -0.90 11.33
C ARG A 7 -11.86 0.22 11.43
N THR A 8 -11.01 0.16 12.46
CA THR A 8 -9.99 1.18 12.72
C THR A 8 -8.94 1.19 11.61
N TRP A 9 -8.41 0.03 11.26
CA TRP A 9 -7.37 -0.09 10.24
C TRP A 9 -7.89 0.13 8.82
N SER A 10 -9.12 -0.26 8.51
CA SER A 10 -9.75 0.07 7.22
C SER A 10 -9.90 1.58 7.04
N ARG A 11 -10.26 2.33 8.09
CA ARG A 11 -10.31 3.80 8.03
C ARG A 11 -8.92 4.39 7.86
N ARG A 12 -7.94 3.94 8.65
CA ARG A 12 -6.56 4.41 8.53
C ARG A 12 -5.97 4.16 7.14
N ALA A 13 -6.23 3.00 6.53
CA ALA A 13 -5.79 2.71 5.17
C ALA A 13 -6.48 3.60 4.12
N ALA A 14 -7.77 3.90 4.30
CA ALA A 14 -8.49 4.82 3.44
C ALA A 14 -7.95 6.25 3.53
N ASP A 15 -7.75 6.76 4.75
CA ASP A 15 -7.18 8.09 5.01
C ASP A 15 -5.76 8.19 4.42
N TRP A 16 -4.90 7.20 4.68
CA TRP A 16 -3.57 7.11 4.08
C TRP A 16 -3.60 7.14 2.55
N GLY A 17 -4.57 6.43 1.94
CA GLY A 17 -4.72 6.40 0.49
C GLY A 17 -5.08 7.75 -0.13
N VAL A 18 -5.83 8.58 0.59
CA VAL A 18 -6.12 9.98 0.21
C VAL A 18 -4.86 10.82 0.33
N ASP A 19 -4.20 10.80 1.50
CA ASP A 19 -2.99 11.59 1.75
C ASP A 19 -1.85 11.24 0.78
N TYR A 20 -1.69 9.95 0.45
CA TYR A 20 -0.73 9.48 -0.53
C TYR A 20 -1.00 10.04 -1.93
N ARG A 21 -2.27 10.13 -2.35
CA ARG A 21 -2.65 10.69 -3.66
C ARG A 21 -2.44 12.20 -3.71
N ASP A 22 -2.78 12.89 -2.63
CA ASP A 22 -2.63 14.35 -2.53
C ASP A 22 -1.16 14.77 -2.53
N THR A 23 -0.30 14.02 -1.83
CA THR A 23 1.15 14.28 -1.74
C THR A 23 1.97 13.62 -2.85
N LEU A 24 1.33 12.89 -3.78
CA LEU A 24 2.06 12.05 -4.75
C LEU A 24 3.05 12.84 -5.63
N ARG A 25 2.75 14.11 -5.92
CA ARG A 25 3.59 15.01 -6.74
C ARG A 25 4.95 15.35 -6.11
N GLU A 26 5.03 15.19 -4.79
CA GLU A 26 6.21 15.51 -3.97
C GLU A 26 7.20 14.35 -3.94
N ARG A 27 6.78 13.16 -4.38
CA ARG A 27 7.58 11.94 -4.37
C ARG A 27 8.34 11.79 -5.70
N PRO A 28 9.54 11.17 -5.71
CA PRO A 28 10.21 10.82 -6.96
C PRO A 28 9.37 9.80 -7.73
N VAL A 29 9.31 9.85 -9.07
CA VAL A 29 8.55 8.86 -9.86
C VAL A 29 9.10 7.45 -9.67
N ARG A 30 10.43 7.31 -9.70
CA ARG A 30 11.18 6.07 -9.48
C ARG A 30 12.16 6.29 -8.33
N PRO A 31 12.30 5.35 -7.40
CA PRO A 31 13.20 5.52 -6.26
C PRO A 31 14.66 5.35 -6.68
N ALA A 32 15.56 5.98 -5.91
CA ALA A 32 17.00 5.93 -6.12
C ALA A 32 17.64 4.86 -5.22
N LEU A 33 17.31 3.59 -5.47
CA LEU A 33 17.79 2.44 -4.70
C LEU A 33 18.58 1.48 -5.59
N ALA A 34 19.53 0.78 -5.00
CA ALA A 34 20.20 -0.37 -5.61
C ALA A 34 19.33 -1.64 -5.53
N PRO A 35 19.51 -2.59 -6.47
CA PRO A 35 18.86 -3.89 -6.38
C PRO A 35 19.14 -4.58 -5.03
N GLY A 36 18.08 -5.08 -4.39
CA GLY A 36 18.16 -5.79 -3.12
C GLY A 36 17.98 -4.93 -1.87
N GLU A 37 18.02 -3.59 -1.95
CA GLU A 37 17.92 -2.74 -0.75
C GLU A 37 16.63 -2.97 0.06
N VAL A 38 15.46 -3.03 -0.59
CA VAL A 38 14.19 -3.33 0.09
C VAL A 38 14.21 -4.73 0.70
N PHE A 39 14.75 -5.73 -0.02
CA PHE A 39 14.84 -7.10 0.46
C PHE A 39 15.70 -7.21 1.73
N HIS A 40 16.82 -6.49 1.76
CA HIS A 40 17.71 -6.47 2.93
C HIS A 40 17.12 -5.72 4.14
N ALA A 41 16.07 -4.92 3.95
CA ALA A 41 15.34 -4.28 5.04
C ALA A 41 14.26 -5.18 5.67
N ILE A 42 13.93 -6.32 5.03
CA ILE A 42 12.98 -7.30 5.57
C ILE A 42 13.71 -8.33 6.43
N GLU A 43 13.03 -8.80 7.47
CA GLU A 43 13.46 -9.86 8.36
C GLU A 43 13.72 -11.17 7.60
N VAL A 44 14.76 -11.90 8.02
CA VAL A 44 15.26 -13.11 7.32
C VAL A 44 14.29 -14.30 7.39
N SER A 45 13.40 -14.31 8.39
CA SER A 45 12.39 -15.34 8.59
C SER A 45 11.06 -14.70 9.01
N PRO A 46 9.91 -15.33 8.66
CA PRO A 46 8.61 -14.89 9.17
C PRO A 46 8.57 -14.91 10.69
N PRO A 47 7.76 -14.05 11.33
CA PRO A 47 7.62 -14.04 12.77
C PRO A 47 6.89 -15.32 13.24
N GLU A 48 7.38 -15.91 14.34
CA GLU A 48 6.74 -17.10 14.95
C GLU A 48 5.45 -16.77 15.71
N THR A 49 5.24 -15.48 16.01
CA THR A 49 4.07 -14.97 16.73
C THR A 49 3.47 -13.80 15.96
N ALA A 50 2.18 -13.54 16.20
CA ALA A 50 1.51 -12.43 15.56
C ALA A 50 2.14 -11.08 15.96
N GLU A 51 2.36 -10.21 14.98
CA GLU A 51 2.77 -8.83 15.19
C GLU A 51 1.56 -7.91 15.24
N PRO A 52 1.64 -6.81 16.02
CA PRO A 52 0.56 -5.86 16.09
C PRO A 52 0.49 -5.04 14.78
N MET A 53 -0.72 -4.64 14.39
CA MET A 53 -0.97 -4.04 13.08
C MET A 53 -0.27 -2.68 12.88
N ASP A 54 0.02 -1.95 13.95
CA ASP A 54 0.82 -0.73 13.91
C ASP A 54 2.25 -0.98 13.43
N ARG A 55 2.86 -2.11 13.84
CA ARG A 55 4.19 -2.49 13.37
C ARG A 55 4.18 -2.86 11.89
N ILE A 56 3.16 -3.60 11.46
CA ILE A 56 2.97 -3.96 10.04
C ILE A 56 2.76 -2.70 9.17
N PHE A 57 1.94 -1.75 9.64
CA PHE A 57 1.68 -0.52 8.91
C PHE A 57 2.91 0.40 8.87
N ALA A 58 3.69 0.47 9.96
CA ALA A 58 4.96 1.20 9.98
C ALA A 58 5.96 0.60 8.98
N ASP A 59 6.11 -0.74 8.95
CA ASP A 59 6.97 -1.41 7.98
C ASP A 59 6.54 -1.13 6.52
N PHE A 60 5.23 -1.08 6.25
CA PHE A 60 4.72 -0.66 4.96
C PHE A 60 5.17 0.76 4.60
N GLU A 61 5.02 1.73 5.51
CA GLU A 61 5.40 3.12 5.28
C GLU A 61 6.92 3.32 5.17
N GLU A 62 7.70 2.60 5.95
CA GLU A 62 9.15 2.79 6.09
C GLU A 62 9.96 1.93 5.12
N LYS A 63 9.59 0.66 4.92
CA LYS A 63 10.37 -0.30 4.11
C LYS A 63 9.85 -0.39 2.67
N ILE A 64 8.54 -0.30 2.46
CA ILE A 64 7.93 -0.57 1.14
C ILE A 64 7.75 0.71 0.34
N VAL A 65 7.03 1.71 0.87
CA VAL A 65 6.65 2.93 0.13
C VAL A 65 7.86 3.67 -0.46
N PRO A 66 9.00 3.84 0.22
CA PRO A 66 10.17 4.51 -0.35
C PRO A 66 10.81 3.75 -1.52
N GLY A 67 10.56 2.44 -1.63
CA GLY A 67 11.05 1.58 -2.70
C GLY A 67 10.08 1.39 -3.86
N MET A 68 8.93 2.07 -3.87
CA MET A 68 7.95 1.95 -4.94
C MET A 68 8.25 2.88 -6.10
N THR A 69 8.08 2.37 -7.33
CA THR A 69 7.85 3.24 -8.48
C THR A 69 6.39 3.69 -8.48
N HIS A 70 6.16 5.00 -8.48
CA HIS A 70 4.83 5.58 -8.28
C HIS A 70 4.10 5.74 -9.62
N TRP A 71 3.41 4.68 -10.07
CA TRP A 71 2.70 4.64 -11.37
C TRP A 71 1.60 5.69 -11.53
N GLN A 72 0.95 6.09 -10.44
CA GLN A 72 -0.09 7.14 -10.47
C GLN A 72 0.50 8.56 -10.46
N HIS A 73 1.82 8.71 -10.37
CA HIS A 73 2.44 10.03 -10.34
C HIS A 73 2.15 10.76 -11.67
N PRO A 74 1.76 12.05 -11.68
CA PRO A 74 1.41 12.80 -12.90
C PRO A 74 2.60 13.08 -13.86
N ARG A 75 3.76 12.48 -13.59
CA ARG A 75 5.00 12.55 -14.38
C ARG A 75 5.52 11.14 -14.72
N PHE A 76 4.73 10.11 -14.47
CA PHE A 76 5.03 8.76 -14.92
C PHE A 76 4.61 8.64 -16.39
N PHE A 77 5.60 8.51 -17.29
CA PHE A 77 5.40 8.40 -18.73
C PHE A 77 6.06 7.14 -19.33
N ALA A 78 6.46 6.20 -18.47
CA ALA A 78 6.98 4.92 -18.92
C ALA A 78 5.83 3.96 -19.29
N TYR A 79 6.08 3.02 -20.20
CA TYR A 79 5.15 1.94 -20.55
C TYR A 79 3.74 2.42 -20.92
N PHE A 80 2.70 1.80 -20.32
CA PHE A 80 1.29 2.19 -20.45
C PHE A 80 0.71 2.54 -19.08
N PRO A 81 -0.28 3.46 -18.99
CA PRO A 81 -0.88 3.84 -17.71
C PRO A 81 -1.56 2.66 -16.99
N ALA A 82 -1.28 2.52 -15.70
CA ALA A 82 -1.96 1.57 -14.82
C ALA A 82 -3.11 2.28 -14.09
N ASN A 83 -4.24 2.52 -14.74
CA ASN A 83 -5.29 3.42 -14.19
C ASN A 83 -5.87 2.92 -12.85
N ALA A 84 -5.93 3.81 -11.84
CA ALA A 84 -6.56 3.53 -10.54
C ALA A 84 -7.45 4.70 -10.09
N ALA A 85 -8.64 4.81 -10.68
CA ALA A 85 -9.61 5.84 -10.31
C ALA A 85 -10.07 5.68 -8.85
N PRO A 86 -10.38 6.76 -8.10
CA PRO A 86 -10.84 6.64 -6.71
C PRO A 86 -12.06 5.72 -6.54
N VAL A 87 -13.01 5.78 -7.49
CA VAL A 87 -14.20 4.91 -7.48
C VAL A 87 -13.86 3.43 -7.61
N SER A 88 -12.81 3.07 -8.36
CA SER A 88 -12.42 1.66 -8.52
C SER A 88 -11.78 1.11 -7.24
N VAL A 89 -11.04 1.94 -6.49
CA VAL A 89 -10.47 1.54 -5.20
C VAL A 89 -11.56 1.29 -4.15
N VAL A 90 -12.59 2.13 -4.10
CA VAL A 90 -13.75 1.91 -3.22
C VAL A 90 -14.49 0.64 -3.61
N ALA A 91 -14.71 0.41 -4.91
CA ALA A 91 -15.34 -0.81 -5.40
C ALA A 91 -14.53 -2.07 -5.03
N GLU A 92 -13.20 -2.02 -5.13
CA GLU A 92 -12.30 -3.12 -4.76
C GLU A 92 -12.41 -3.45 -3.26
N TYR A 93 -12.48 -2.43 -2.40
CA TYR A 93 -12.69 -2.63 -0.97
C TYR A 93 -14.02 -3.34 -0.67
N LEU A 94 -15.11 -2.95 -1.34
CA LEU A 94 -16.41 -3.59 -1.18
C LEU A 94 -16.41 -5.04 -1.67
N ALA A 95 -15.81 -5.30 -2.85
CA ALA A 95 -15.67 -6.64 -3.40
C ALA A 95 -14.87 -7.54 -2.45
N SER A 96 -13.72 -7.05 -1.96
CA SER A 96 -12.88 -7.77 -1.01
C SER A 96 -13.58 -8.04 0.32
N ALA A 97 -14.39 -7.10 0.83
CA ALA A 97 -15.14 -7.27 2.06
C ALA A 97 -16.25 -8.34 1.97
N MET A 98 -16.90 -8.47 0.80
CA MET A 98 -17.91 -9.51 0.57
C MET A 98 -17.30 -10.88 0.29
N ALA A 99 -16.10 -10.93 -0.31
CA ALA A 99 -15.39 -12.16 -0.69
C ALA A 99 -16.28 -13.20 -1.38
N ALA A 100 -17.24 -12.73 -2.21
CA ALA A 100 -18.24 -13.61 -2.81
C ALA A 100 -17.60 -14.56 -3.84
N GLN A 101 -17.84 -15.86 -3.68
CA GLN A 101 -17.48 -16.88 -4.66
C GLN A 101 -18.72 -17.26 -5.46
N CYS A 102 -18.85 -16.70 -6.67
CA CYS A 102 -19.99 -16.94 -7.56
C CYS A 102 -19.72 -18.14 -8.48
N MET A 103 -19.60 -19.34 -7.91
CA MET A 103 -19.58 -20.60 -8.69
C MET A 103 -20.95 -20.94 -9.27
#